data_AF-A0A8R1I7M6-F1
#
_entry.id   AF-A0A8R1I7M6-F1
#
_cell.length_a   1.000
_cell.length_b   1.000
_cell.length_c   1.000
_cell.angle_alpha   90.00
_cell.angle_beta   90.00
_cell.angle_gamma   90.00
#
_symmetry.space_group_name_H-M   'P 1'
#
loop_
_entity.id
_entity.type
_entity.pdbx_description
1 polymer ?
#
loop_
_entity_poly.entity_id
_entity_poly.type
_entity_poly.pdbx_seq_one_letter_code
_entity_poly.pdbx_strand_id
1 'polypeptide(L)'
;MECQFMNFQRKQLEKGMNYVLELIARRYNVNPGKLVDMDGRKVSEVTQLMSRGAYVLIPVGQSFRDTWYFLPDNAIDTSSNKAMIEERSAQRDRLLQRRQKKEQKAKSKSTGRSKSVGAASSSVSPKITFNGRNNRR
;
A
#
# COMPACT_ATOMS: atom_id res chain seq x y z
N MET A 1 6.76 1.43 -8.23
CA MET A 1 6.25 0.16 -8.76
C MET A 1 7.47 -0.64 -9.18
N GLU A 2 7.79 -1.73 -8.49
CA GLU A 2 8.99 -2.51 -8.78
C GLU A 2 8.68 -3.54 -9.87
N CYS A 3 9.18 -3.29 -11.08
CA CYS A 3 9.16 -4.28 -12.15
C CYS A 3 10.31 -5.26 -11.92
N GLN A 4 10.01 -6.55 -11.73
CA GLN A 4 11.08 -7.55 -11.67
C GLN A 4 11.12 -8.37 -12.95
N PHE A 5 12.32 -8.51 -13.50
CA PHE A 5 12.59 -9.36 -14.63
C PHE A 5 12.78 -10.81 -14.18
N MET A 6 12.21 -11.77 -14.92
CA MET A 6 12.40 -13.20 -14.73
C MET A 6 12.76 -13.85 -16.06
N ASN A 7 13.75 -14.74 -16.02
CA ASN A 7 14.10 -15.61 -17.12
C ASN A 7 13.58 -17.02 -16.84
N PHE A 8 12.95 -17.63 -17.83
CA PHE A 8 12.56 -19.03 -17.78
C PHE A 8 13.46 -19.86 -18.69
N GLN A 9 13.96 -20.97 -18.15
CA GLN A 9 14.63 -21.98 -18.96
C GLN A 9 13.59 -22.78 -19.75
N ARG A 10 13.97 -23.29 -20.92
CA ARG A 10 13.09 -24.11 -21.77
C ARG A 10 12.47 -25.30 -21.02
N LYS A 11 13.26 -26.00 -20.20
CA LYS A 11 12.79 -27.11 -19.34
C LYS A 11 11.74 -26.70 -18.30
N GLN A 12 11.72 -25.44 -17.89
CA GLN A 12 10.71 -24.92 -16.96
C GLN A 12 9.40 -24.61 -17.71
N LEU A 13 9.51 -24.08 -18.93
CA LEU A 13 8.37 -23.80 -19.81
C LEU A 13 7.65 -25.09 -20.24
N GLU A 14 8.41 -26.16 -20.49
CA GLU A 14 7.86 -27.49 -20.87
C GLU A 14 6.99 -28.13 -19.77
N LYS A 15 7.14 -27.72 -18.50
CA LYS A 15 6.27 -28.17 -17.40
C LYS A 15 4.89 -27.52 -17.39
N GLY A 16 4.67 -26.55 -18.27
CA GLY A 16 3.38 -25.90 -18.44
C GLY A 16 3.16 -24.66 -17.57
N MET A 17 2.02 -24.01 -17.80
CA MET A 17 1.74 -22.67 -17.26
C MET A 17 1.58 -22.67 -15.73
N ASN A 18 1.06 -23.75 -15.15
CA ASN A 18 0.90 -23.89 -13.70
C ASN A 18 2.26 -23.82 -12.98
N TYR A 19 3.26 -24.52 -13.51
CA TYR A 19 4.61 -24.50 -12.95
C TYR A 19 5.27 -23.12 -13.08
N VAL A 20 5.09 -22.47 -14.24
CA VAL A 20 5.57 -21.09 -14.46
C VAL A 20 4.94 -20.13 -13.45
N LEU A 21 3.62 -20.22 -13.26
CA LEU A 21 2.87 -19.37 -12.32
C LEU A 21 3.36 -19.56 -10.88
N GLU A 22 3.63 -20.79 -10.46
CA GLU A 22 4.18 -21.11 -9.14
C GLU A 22 5.58 -20.52 -8.94
N LEU A 23 6.45 -20.58 -9.96
CA LEU A 23 7.78 -19.96 -9.89
C LEU A 23 7.71 -18.44 -9.72
N ILE A 24 6.80 -17.78 -10.44
CA ILE A 24 6.57 -16.33 -10.31
C ILE A 24 6.06 -16.03 -8.90
N ALA A 25 5.02 -16.73 -8.45
CA ALA A 25 4.43 -16.53 -7.12
C ALA A 25 5.43 -16.66 -5.97
N ARG A 26 6.30 -17.68 -6.02
CA ARG A 26 7.36 -17.86 -5.01
C ARG A 26 8.32 -16.68 -4.96
N ARG A 27 8.63 -16.07 -6.10
CA ARG A 27 9.53 -14.91 -6.16
C ARG A 27 8.90 -13.65 -5.59
N TYR A 28 7.61 -13.43 -5.87
CA TYR A 28 6.89 -12.26 -5.38
C TYR A 28 6.24 -12.45 -4.00
N ASN A 29 6.32 -13.66 -3.43
CA ASN A 29 5.71 -14.05 -2.16
C ASN A 29 4.20 -13.74 -2.10
N VAL A 30 3.47 -14.10 -3.17
CA VAL A 30 2.02 -13.92 -3.28
C VAL A 30 1.33 -15.24 -3.62
N ASN A 31 0.06 -15.37 -3.24
CA ASN A 31 -0.77 -16.51 -3.63
C ASN A 31 -1.23 -16.35 -5.10
N PRO A 32 -0.78 -17.18 -6.05
CA PRO A 32 -1.06 -16.95 -7.48
C PRO A 32 -2.53 -17.19 -7.81
N GLY A 33 -3.18 -16.21 -8.43
CA GLY A 33 -4.50 -16.39 -9.03
C GLY A 33 -4.41 -16.67 -10.52
N LYS A 34 -3.91 -15.69 -11.27
CA LYS A 34 -3.76 -15.77 -12.73
C LYS A 34 -2.67 -14.85 -13.23
N LEU A 35 -2.06 -15.21 -14.36
CA LEU A 35 -1.22 -14.31 -15.14
C LEU A 35 -2.07 -13.68 -16.25
N VAL A 36 -1.91 -12.38 -16.45
CA VAL A 36 -2.58 -11.64 -17.54
C VAL A 36 -1.57 -10.80 -18.32
N ASP A 37 -1.87 -10.52 -19.57
CA ASP A 37 -1.13 -9.54 -20.36
C ASP A 37 -1.46 -8.10 -19.93
N MET A 38 -0.85 -7.11 -20.59
CA MET A 38 -1.09 -5.68 -20.31
C MET A 38 -2.51 -5.23 -20.66
N ASP A 39 -3.25 -6.01 -21.44
CA ASP A 39 -4.65 -5.76 -21.82
C ASP A 39 -5.62 -6.53 -20.90
N GLY A 40 -5.13 -7.18 -19.84
CA GLY A 40 -5.94 -7.92 -18.88
C GLY A 40 -6.40 -9.31 -19.33
N ARG A 41 -5.98 -9.77 -20.51
CA ARG A 41 -6.35 -11.09 -21.03
C ARG A 41 -5.55 -12.16 -20.31
N LYS A 42 -6.23 -13.22 -19.89
CA LYS A 42 -5.61 -14.33 -19.17
C LYS A 42 -4.65 -15.08 -20.09
N VAL A 43 -3.42 -15.25 -19.61
CA VAL A 43 -2.43 -16.16 -20.21
C VAL A 43 -2.69 -17.55 -19.66
N SER A 44 -3.24 -18.44 -20.49
CA SER A 44 -3.57 -19.82 -20.10
C SER A 44 -2.48 -20.82 -20.46
N GLU A 45 -1.70 -20.53 -21.50
CA GLU A 45 -0.73 -21.45 -22.08
C GLU A 45 0.64 -20.79 -22.20
N VAL A 46 1.68 -21.62 -22.14
CA VAL A 46 3.07 -21.17 -22.26
C VAL A 46 3.37 -20.63 -23.67
N THR A 47 2.68 -21.13 -24.69
CA THR A 47 2.77 -20.68 -26.08
C THR A 47 2.34 -19.22 -26.28
N GLN A 48 1.53 -18.67 -25.37
CA GLN A 48 1.09 -17.28 -25.37
C GLN A 48 2.13 -16.34 -24.74
N LEU A 49 3.18 -16.88 -24.11
CA LEU A 49 4.28 -16.09 -23.58
C LEU A 49 5.22 -15.65 -24.70
N MET A 50 5.45 -14.35 -24.78
CA MET A 50 6.39 -13.74 -25.71
C MET A 50 7.77 -13.65 -25.09
N SER A 51 8.80 -13.80 -25.92
CA SER A 51 10.16 -13.43 -25.52
C SER A 51 10.19 -11.94 -25.21
N ARG A 52 10.62 -11.57 -24.00
CA ARG A 52 10.58 -10.20 -23.45
C ARG A 52 9.16 -9.61 -23.31
N GLY A 53 8.13 -10.45 -23.18
CA GLY A 53 6.78 -9.99 -22.87
C GLY A 53 6.67 -9.40 -21.46
N ALA A 54 5.73 -8.48 -21.28
CA ALA A 54 5.35 -7.94 -19.98
C ALA A 54 4.02 -8.53 -19.55
N TYR A 55 3.94 -8.95 -18.28
CA TYR A 55 2.75 -9.60 -17.72
C TYR A 55 2.48 -9.10 -16.31
N VAL A 56 1.21 -9.16 -15.89
CA VAL A 56 0.79 -8.85 -14.52
C VAL A 56 0.37 -10.14 -13.83
N LEU A 57 0.99 -10.42 -12.67
CA LEU A 57 0.52 -11.47 -11.78
C LEU A 57 -0.64 -10.92 -10.93
N ILE A 58 -1.80 -11.55 -11.03
CA ILE A 58 -2.97 -11.24 -10.22
C ILE A 58 -3.11 -12.29 -9.11
N PRO A 59 -2.99 -11.89 -7.83
CA PRO A 59 -3.21 -12.80 -6.71
C PRO A 59 -4.66 -13.29 -6.62
N VAL A 60 -4.87 -14.42 -5.93
CA VAL A 60 -6.22 -14.93 -5.64
C VAL A 60 -7.05 -13.85 -4.92
N GLY A 61 -8.32 -13.71 -5.32
CA GLY A 61 -9.24 -12.73 -4.74
C GLY A 61 -9.06 -11.29 -5.25
N GLN A 62 -8.10 -11.04 -6.15
CA GLN A 62 -7.92 -9.76 -6.82
C GLN A 62 -8.40 -9.82 -8.28
N SER A 63 -8.80 -8.67 -8.81
CA SER A 63 -9.12 -8.48 -10.23
C SER A 63 -8.02 -7.69 -10.92
N PHE A 64 -7.85 -7.95 -12.23
CA PHE A 64 -7.06 -7.06 -13.06
C PHE A 64 -7.75 -5.69 -13.10
N ARG A 65 -6.97 -4.63 -12.99
CA ARG A 65 -7.45 -3.26 -13.11
C ARG A 65 -6.89 -2.72 -14.42
N ASP A 66 -7.75 -2.64 -15.44
CA ASP A 66 -7.43 -2.11 -16.78
C ASP A 66 -6.89 -0.68 -16.72
N THR A 67 -7.17 0.02 -15.63
CA THR A 67 -6.73 1.38 -15.42
C THR A 67 -5.28 1.42 -14.95
N TRP A 68 -4.42 1.89 -15.86
CA TRP A 68 -3.03 2.35 -15.70
C TRP A 68 -2.83 3.44 -14.63
N TYR A 69 -3.69 3.53 -13.62
CA TYR A 69 -3.60 4.51 -12.57
C TYR A 69 -2.59 4.06 -11.52
N PHE A 70 -1.36 4.51 -11.72
CA PHE A 70 -0.47 5.00 -10.69
C PHE A 70 -1.09 6.16 -9.88
N LEU A 71 -2.36 6.07 -9.46
CA LEU A 71 -2.95 7.12 -8.63
C LEU A 71 -2.70 6.78 -7.15
N PRO A 72 -1.87 7.57 -6.44
CA PRO A 72 -1.57 7.36 -5.03
C PRO A 72 -2.85 7.48 -4.22
N ASP A 73 -3.21 6.43 -3.46
CA ASP A 73 -4.28 6.29 -2.45
C ASP A 73 -5.68 6.90 -2.76
N ASN A 74 -5.88 7.53 -3.90
CA ASN A 74 -7.05 8.31 -4.33
C ASN A 74 -7.55 7.87 -5.71
N ALA A 75 -7.13 6.69 -6.20
CA ALA A 75 -7.56 6.19 -7.50
C ALA A 75 -9.10 6.03 -7.54
N ILE A 76 -9.74 6.76 -8.45
CA ILE A 76 -11.18 6.73 -8.69
C ILE A 76 -11.57 5.30 -9.09
N ASP A 77 -12.51 4.73 -8.32
CA ASP A 77 -13.13 3.45 -8.58
C ASP A 77 -14.01 3.58 -9.84
N THR A 78 -13.60 2.94 -10.94
CA THR A 78 -14.35 2.93 -12.22
C THR A 78 -15.32 1.74 -12.31
N SER A 79 -15.58 1.03 -11.21
CA SER A 79 -16.59 -0.04 -11.21
C SER A 79 -17.98 0.54 -11.55
N SER A 80 -18.82 -0.25 -12.21
CA SER A 80 -20.17 0.17 -12.59
C SER A 80 -21.15 0.27 -11.40
N ASN A 81 -20.70 -0.05 -10.19
CA ASN A 81 -21.53 -0.07 -8.99
C ASN A 81 -21.55 1.32 -8.30
N LYS A 82 -22.33 2.23 -8.89
CA LYS A 82 -22.46 3.63 -8.44
C LYS A 82 -22.79 3.79 -6.96
N ALA A 83 -23.66 2.93 -6.41
CA ALA A 83 -24.10 3.02 -5.02
C ALA A 83 -22.95 2.82 -4.02
N MET A 84 -22.08 1.84 -4.27
CA MET A 84 -20.93 1.56 -3.40
C MET A 84 -19.86 2.67 -3.50
N ILE A 85 -19.72 3.27 -4.68
CA ILE A 85 -18.80 4.38 -4.94
C ILE A 85 -19.24 5.65 -4.18
N GLU A 86 -20.53 5.96 -4.20
CA GLU A 86 -21.09 7.10 -3.47
C GLU A 86 -20.91 6.96 -1.96
N GLU A 87 -21.17 5.78 -1.39
CA GLU A 87 -21.00 5.53 0.04
C GLU A 87 -19.54 5.72 0.49
N ARG A 88 -18.59 5.18 -0.29
CA ARG A 88 -17.15 5.31 -0.01
C ARG A 88 -16.67 6.75 -0.16
N SER A 89 -17.14 7.46 -1.19
CA SER A 89 -16.88 8.90 -1.38
C SER A 89 -17.34 9.71 -0.17
N ALA A 90 -18.54 9.45 0.34
CA ALA A 90 -19.07 10.10 1.53
C ALA A 90 -18.25 9.81 2.79
N GLN A 91 -17.74 8.58 2.95
CA GLN A 91 -16.85 8.22 4.07
C GLN A 91 -15.52 8.99 4.00
N ARG A 92 -14.93 9.11 2.80
CA ARG A 92 -13.70 9.88 2.56
C ARG A 92 -13.90 11.36 2.90
N ASP A 93 -14.99 11.96 2.43
CA ASP A 93 -15.26 13.38 2.65
C ASP A 93 -15.46 13.68 4.15
N ARG A 94 -16.11 12.78 4.90
CA ARG A 94 -16.19 12.86 6.37
C ARG A 94 -14.82 12.81 7.04
N LEU A 95 -13.90 11.99 6.55
CA LEU A 95 -12.54 11.90 7.09
C LEU A 95 -11.74 13.18 6.82
N LEU A 96 -11.86 13.74 5.61
CA LEU A 96 -11.21 15.00 5.24
C LEU A 96 -11.72 16.17 6.09
N GLN A 97 -13.04 16.27 6.27
CA GLN A 97 -13.63 17.28 7.16
C GLN A 97 -13.13 17.14 8.60
N ARG A 98 -12.95 15.91 9.10
CA ARG A 98 -12.38 15.67 10.44
C ARG A 98 -10.92 16.12 10.53
N ARG A 99 -10.10 15.86 9.50
CA ARG A 99 -8.70 16.32 9.46
C ARG A 99 -8.62 17.84 9.42
N GLN A 100 -9.38 18.49 8.54
CA GLN A 100 -9.46 19.96 8.45
C GLN A 100 -9.89 20.59 9.78
N LYS A 101 -10.92 20.04 10.45
CA LYS A 101 -11.35 20.50 11.79
C LYS A 101 -10.25 20.37 12.84
N LYS A 102 -9.47 19.29 12.81
CA LYS A 102 -8.33 19.10 13.73
C LYS A 102 -7.21 20.10 13.45
N GLU A 103 -6.90 20.35 12.18
CA GLU A 103 -5.88 21.32 11.76
C GLU A 103 -6.26 22.76 12.14
N GLN A 104 -7.53 23.14 11.94
CA GLN A 104 -8.03 24.45 12.37
C GLN A 104 -7.97 24.63 13.89
N LYS A 105 -8.34 23.60 14.67
CA LYS A 105 -8.20 23.62 16.15
C LYS A 105 -6.75 23.66 16.62
N ALA A 106 -5.81 23.08 15.86
CA ALA A 106 -4.40 23.15 16.17
C ALA A 106 -3.84 24.55 15.89
N LYS A 107 -4.21 25.18 14.76
CA LYS A 107 -3.81 26.55 14.39
C LYS A 107 -4.37 27.61 15.33
N SER A 108 -5.60 27.45 15.85
CA SER A 108 -6.16 28.40 16.83
C SER A 108 -5.57 28.28 18.24
N LYS A 109 -4.95 27.14 18.58
CA LYS A 109 -4.21 26.98 19.85
C LYS A 109 -2.80 27.58 19.83
N SER A 110 -2.18 27.73 18.66
CA SER A 110 -0.82 28.28 18.54
C SER A 110 -0.73 29.80 18.61
N THR A 111 -1.84 30.53 18.44
CA THR A 111 -1.87 32.00 18.49
C THR A 111 -2.15 32.57 19.89
N GLY A 112 -2.37 31.73 20.90
CA GLY A 112 -2.76 32.16 22.26
C GLY A 112 -1.66 32.11 23.33
N ARG A 113 -0.40 31.83 23.00
CA ARG A 113 0.68 31.72 24.01
C ARG A 113 1.79 32.76 23.81
N SER A 114 1.40 34.03 23.86
CA SER A 114 2.33 35.15 24.10
C SER A 114 2.84 35.04 25.54
N LYS A 115 4.09 34.58 25.70
CA LYS A 115 4.79 34.50 26.98
C LYS A 115 5.08 35.91 27.50
N SER A 116 4.48 36.30 28.63
CA SER A 116 5.03 37.34 29.50
C SER A 116 6.28 36.80 30.20
N VAL A 117 7.43 37.43 29.94
CA VAL A 117 8.72 37.07 30.54
C VAL A 117 8.80 37.77 31.89
N GLY A 118 8.74 36.99 32.98
CA GLY A 118 9.00 37.45 34.35
C GLY A 118 10.14 36.62 34.93
N ALA A 119 11.26 37.29 35.19
CA ALA A 119 12.47 36.69 35.74
C ALA A 119 12.26 36.23 37.19
N ALA A 120 12.61 34.98 37.49
CA ALA A 120 13.00 34.57 38.84
C ALA A 120 13.91 33.33 38.74
N SER A 121 15.14 33.54 39.19
CA SER A 121 16.21 32.56 39.34
C SER A 121 15.90 31.53 40.43
N SER A 122 16.02 30.24 40.11
CA SER A 122 16.57 29.24 41.05
C SER A 122 17.01 27.98 40.31
N SER A 123 18.30 27.66 40.49
CA SER A 123 18.97 26.48 39.99
C SER A 123 18.51 25.23 40.75
N VAL A 124 17.85 24.29 40.09
CA VAL A 124 17.65 22.94 40.63
C VAL A 124 17.87 21.92 39.51
N SER A 125 18.96 21.17 39.63
CA SER A 125 19.33 20.08 38.73
C SER A 125 18.27 18.95 38.74
N PRO A 126 17.93 18.35 37.59
CA PRO A 126 16.95 17.27 37.56
C PRO A 126 17.55 15.95 38.09
N LYS A 127 16.92 15.39 39.12
CA LYS A 127 17.23 14.09 39.71
C LYS A 127 16.67 12.99 38.79
N ILE A 128 17.54 12.28 38.07
CA ILE A 128 17.17 11.13 37.23
C ILE A 128 16.92 9.92 38.15
N THR A 129 15.69 9.42 38.20
CA THR A 129 15.35 8.15 38.87
C THR A 129 15.23 7.04 37.83
N PHE A 130 16.14 6.06 37.91
CA PHE A 130 16.16 4.86 37.07
C PHE A 130 15.43 3.72 37.80
N ASN A 131 14.21 3.39 37.38
CA ASN A 131 13.51 2.20 37.88
C ASN A 131 13.90 0.96 37.04
N GLY A 132 15.04 0.35 37.38
CA GLY A 132 15.43 -0.96 36.88
C GLY A 132 14.70 -2.07 37.65
N ARG A 133 13.76 -2.77 36.99
CA ARG A 133 13.11 -3.97 37.53
C ARG A 133 13.75 -5.20 36.87
N ASN A 134 14.86 -5.66 37.47
CA ASN A 134 15.38 -7.01 37.25
C ASN A 134 14.56 -7.99 38.08
N ASN A 135 13.98 -9.02 37.47
CA ASN A 135 13.66 -10.27 38.16
C ASN A 135 14.03 -11.43 37.24
N ARG A 136 15.21 -12.00 37.52
CA ARG A 136 15.53 -13.39 37.24
C ARG A 136 15.01 -14.22 38.40
N ARG A 137 14.22 -15.25 38.09
CA ARG A 137 14.32 -16.59 38.70
C ARG A 137 13.65 -17.57 37.76
#